data_AF-A0A382C7C5-F1
#
_entry.id   AF-A0A382C7C5-F1
#
_cell.length_a   1.000
_cell.length_b   1.000
_cell.length_c   1.000
_cell.angle_alpha   90.00
_cell.angle_beta   90.00
_cell.angle_gamma   90.00
#
_symmetry.space_group_name_H-M   'P 1'
#
loop_
_entity.id
_entity.type
_entity.pdbx_description
1 polymer ?
#
loop_
_entity_poly.entity_id
_entity_poly.type
_entity_poly.pdbx_seq_one_letter_code
_entity_poly.pdbx_strand_id
1 'polypeptide(L)'
;MQNLKFHSLKFYLISLVFGVFFFGCVEAQELGDESNWIPLQVIDVNKLPWDSRYRMGHEGTSSGKLLFSEKGGGTLLYIKFNPGWSADGIEAHY
;
A
#
# COMPACT_ATOMS: atom_id res chain seq x y z
N MET A 1 -5.06 67.19 30.03
CA MET A 1 -6.27 66.56 29.47
C MET A 1 -5.89 65.20 28.88
N GLN A 2 -5.99 64.15 29.68
CA GLN A 2 -5.78 62.77 29.24
C GLN A 2 -7.15 62.16 28.93
N ASN A 3 -7.46 62.02 27.64
CA ASN A 3 -8.59 61.22 27.15
C ASN A 3 -8.14 60.50 25.88
N LEU A 4 -7.08 59.71 25.99
CA LEU A 4 -6.79 58.69 25.00
C LEU A 4 -7.95 57.68 25.08
N LYS A 5 -8.75 57.65 24.01
CA LYS A 5 -9.94 56.82 23.84
C LYS A 5 -9.63 55.35 24.15
N PHE A 6 -9.83 54.94 25.40
CA PHE A 6 -9.67 53.57 25.90
C PHE A 6 -10.49 52.53 25.12
N HIS A 7 -11.49 52.97 24.36
CA HIS A 7 -12.24 52.08 23.46
C HIS A 7 -11.37 51.54 22.32
N SER A 8 -10.50 52.35 21.69
CA SER A 8 -9.77 51.88 20.49
C SER A 8 -8.70 50.84 20.81
N LEU A 9 -8.01 50.99 21.95
CA LEU A 9 -6.93 50.08 22.37
C LEU A 9 -7.43 48.66 22.65
N LYS A 10 -8.66 48.53 23.19
CA LYS A 10 -9.31 47.23 23.45
C LYS A 10 -9.62 46.46 22.16
N PHE A 11 -10.04 47.14 21.09
CA PHE A 11 -10.31 46.50 19.80
C PHE A 11 -9.04 45.94 19.13
N TYR A 12 -7.92 46.65 19.26
CA TYR A 12 -6.63 46.16 18.76
C TYR A 12 -6.08 45.01 19.61
N LEU A 13 -6.28 45.04 20.94
CA LEU A 13 -5.85 43.94 21.82
C LEU A 13 -6.61 42.64 21.54
N ILE A 14 -7.93 42.73 21.28
CA ILE A 14 -8.77 41.57 20.92
C ILE A 14 -8.30 40.97 19.59
N SER A 15 -8.05 41.81 18.57
CA SER A 15 -7.55 41.33 17.27
C SER A 15 -6.17 40.68 17.38
N LEU A 16 -5.30 41.16 18.28
CA LEU A 16 -3.98 40.58 18.53
C LEU A 16 -4.10 39.19 19.20
N VAL A 17 -5.01 39.03 20.16
CA VAL A 17 -5.22 37.74 20.85
C VAL A 17 -5.84 36.69 19.92
N PHE A 18 -6.81 37.07 19.08
CA PHE A 18 -7.40 36.16 18.09
C PHE A 18 -6.44 35.82 16.94
N GLY A 19 -5.58 36.75 16.53
CA GLY A 19 -4.58 36.51 15.48
C GLY A 19 -3.50 35.52 15.89
N VAL A 20 -3.11 35.47 17.17
CA VAL A 20 -2.11 34.51 17.68
C VAL A 20 -2.71 33.13 17.90
N PHE A 21 -4.00 33.03 18.25
CA PHE A 21 -4.68 31.75 18.45
C PHE A 21 -4.94 30.95 17.16
N PHE A 22 -4.99 31.61 16.00
CA PHE A 22 -5.22 30.91 14.71
C PHE A 22 -3.95 30.33 14.07
N PHE A 23 -2.76 30.68 14.56
CA PHE A 23 -1.48 30.11 14.09
C PHE A 23 -0.97 28.97 14.96
N GLY A 24 -1.63 28.68 16.08
CA GLY A 24 -1.26 27.59 16.98
C GLY A 24 -1.97 26.30 16.62
N CYS A 25 -1.20 25.35 16.11
CA CYS A 25 -1.49 23.92 16.07
C CYS A 25 -2.38 23.43 14.91
N VAL A 26 -1.90 23.60 13.67
CA VAL A 26 -1.87 22.45 12.77
C VAL A 26 -0.56 21.73 13.05
N GLU A 27 -0.58 20.84 14.05
CA GLU A 27 0.43 19.79 14.08
C GLU A 27 0.06 18.84 12.94
N ALA A 28 0.83 18.92 11.85
CA ALA A 28 0.89 17.79 10.94
C ALA A 28 1.36 16.62 11.80
N GLN A 29 0.46 15.70 12.11
CA GLN A 29 0.80 14.42 12.67
C GLN A 29 1.89 13.85 11.77
N GLU A 30 3.13 13.75 12.26
CA GLU A 30 4.21 13.11 11.52
C GLU A 30 3.73 11.69 11.21
N LEU A 31 3.35 11.50 9.95
CA LEU A 31 2.95 10.21 9.44
C LEU A 31 4.22 9.36 9.49
N GLY A 32 4.21 8.36 10.37
CA GLY A 32 5.40 7.67 10.83
C GLY A 32 6.44 7.35 9.75
N ASP A 33 7.69 7.60 10.11
CA ASP A 33 8.90 7.07 9.49
C ASP A 33 8.93 7.16 7.95
N GLU A 34 9.10 8.39 7.45
CA GLU A 34 9.32 8.69 6.02
C GLU A 34 10.57 8.01 5.42
N SER A 35 11.35 7.27 6.22
CA SER A 35 12.68 6.79 5.83
C SER A 35 12.72 5.41 5.18
N ASN A 36 11.60 4.68 5.12
CA ASN A 36 11.59 3.28 4.66
C ASN A 36 10.57 2.99 3.55
N TRP A 37 10.52 3.86 2.54
CA TRP A 37 9.78 3.57 1.31
C TRP A 37 10.44 2.44 0.53
N ILE A 38 9.85 1.25 0.60
CA ILE A 38 10.24 0.13 -0.28
C ILE A 38 9.49 0.31 -1.61
N PRO A 39 10.19 0.34 -2.76
CA PRO A 39 9.54 0.51 -4.05
C PRO A 39 8.62 -0.69 -4.35
N LEU A 40 7.38 -0.40 -4.76
CA LEU A 40 6.45 -1.41 -5.26
C LEU A 40 7.01 -2.00 -6.56
N GLN A 41 7.29 -3.29 -6.57
CA GLN A 41 7.67 -3.99 -7.79
C GLN A 41 6.40 -4.38 -8.57
N VAL A 42 6.26 -3.84 -9.78
CA VAL A 42 5.17 -4.18 -10.69
C VAL A 42 5.71 -5.11 -11.77
N ILE A 43 5.12 -6.30 -11.89
CA ILE A 43 5.51 -7.31 -12.87
C ILE A 43 4.40 -7.44 -13.91
N ASP A 44 4.78 -7.36 -15.19
CA ASP A 44 3.87 -7.70 -16.29
C ASP A 44 3.76 -9.22 -16.42
N VAL A 45 2.71 -9.78 -15.82
CA VAL A 45 2.44 -11.22 -15.80
C VAL A 45 2.35 -11.82 -17.21
N ASN A 46 1.95 -11.06 -18.22
CA ASN A 46 1.80 -11.56 -19.59
C ASN A 46 3.15 -11.90 -20.24
N LYS A 47 4.24 -11.25 -19.82
CA LYS A 47 5.59 -11.49 -20.33
C LYS A 47 6.31 -12.67 -19.66
N LEU A 48 5.79 -13.16 -18.53
CA LEU A 48 6.37 -14.30 -17.84
C LEU A 48 6.05 -15.62 -18.57
N PRO A 49 7.01 -16.55 -18.68
CA PRO A 49 6.78 -17.85 -19.31
C PRO A 49 5.89 -18.72 -18.44
N TRP A 50 5.07 -19.53 -19.10
CA TRP A 50 4.43 -20.67 -18.44
C TRP A 50 5.47 -21.77 -18.24
N ASP A 51 5.44 -22.41 -17.08
CA ASP A 51 6.37 -23.48 -16.73
C ASP A 51 5.58 -24.66 -16.12
N SER A 52 5.78 -25.85 -16.68
CA SER A 52 5.10 -27.08 -16.26
C SER A 52 5.60 -27.59 -14.90
N ARG A 53 6.75 -27.11 -14.41
CA ARG A 53 7.24 -27.43 -13.05
C ARG A 53 6.37 -26.81 -11.96
N TYR A 54 5.66 -25.71 -12.27
CA TYR A 54 4.72 -25.05 -11.36
C TYR A 54 3.27 -25.50 -11.58
N ARG A 55 3.09 -26.67 -12.20
CA ARG A 55 1.80 -27.35 -12.35
C ARG A 55 1.33 -27.87 -10.98
N MET A 56 0.03 -27.73 -10.75
CA MET A 56 -0.71 -28.35 -9.66
C MET A 56 -1.61 -29.47 -10.19
N GLY A 57 -1.46 -30.69 -9.67
CA GLY A 57 -2.20 -31.87 -10.16
C GLY A 57 -1.82 -32.28 -11.59
N HIS A 58 -2.53 -33.22 -12.21
CA HIS A 58 -2.14 -33.99 -13.41
C HIS A 58 -1.64 -33.20 -14.65
N GLU A 59 -0.79 -33.81 -15.48
CA GLU A 59 -0.18 -33.16 -16.66
C GLU A 59 -1.26 -32.62 -17.62
N GLY A 60 -1.07 -31.39 -18.11
CA GLY A 60 -2.04 -30.72 -18.97
C GLY A 60 -3.27 -30.14 -18.25
N THR A 61 -3.48 -30.43 -16.96
CA THR A 61 -4.63 -29.89 -16.19
C THR A 61 -4.36 -28.51 -15.59
N SER A 62 -3.09 -28.13 -15.43
CA SER A 62 -2.71 -26.80 -14.99
C SER A 62 -1.34 -26.38 -15.52
N SER A 63 -1.10 -25.08 -15.49
CA SER A 63 0.20 -24.47 -15.78
C SER A 63 0.41 -23.28 -14.86
N GLY A 64 1.65 -23.03 -14.47
CA GLY A 64 2.00 -21.97 -13.54
C GLY A 64 2.98 -20.95 -14.12
N LYS A 65 2.93 -19.73 -13.59
CA LYS A 65 3.97 -18.71 -13.74
C LYS A 65 4.54 -18.38 -12.37
N LEU A 66 5.86 -18.30 -12.26
CA LEU A 66 6.52 -17.87 -11.03
C LEU A 66 6.47 -16.34 -10.93
N LEU A 67 5.77 -15.81 -9.93
CA LEU A 67 5.71 -14.36 -9.68
C LEU A 67 6.79 -13.92 -8.69
N PHE A 68 7.07 -14.74 -7.68
CA PHE A 68 8.05 -14.45 -6.64
C PHE A 68 8.51 -15.75 -5.97
N SER A 69 9.78 -15.83 -5.60
CA SER A 69 10.31 -16.89 -4.75
C SER A 69 11.38 -16.31 -3.82
N GLU A 70 11.26 -16.60 -2.54
CA GLU A 70 12.27 -16.28 -1.54
C GLU A 70 12.95 -17.55 -1.05
N LYS A 71 14.29 -17.55 -1.02
CA LYS A 71 15.05 -18.72 -0.56
C LYS A 71 14.79 -18.95 0.93
N GLY A 72 14.22 -20.11 1.27
CA GLY A 72 13.82 -20.45 2.63
C GLY A 72 12.51 -19.79 3.09
N GLY A 73 11.82 -19.11 2.18
CA GLY A 73 10.53 -18.47 2.41
C GLY A 73 9.44 -19.01 1.50
N GLY A 74 8.47 -18.14 1.21
CA GLY A 74 7.32 -18.45 0.38
C GLY A 74 7.60 -18.34 -1.11
N THR A 75 6.71 -18.93 -1.90
CA THR A 75 6.66 -18.77 -3.35
C THR A 75 5.26 -18.30 -3.74
N LEU A 76 5.19 -17.30 -4.63
CA LEU A 76 3.94 -16.83 -5.21
C LEU A 76 3.86 -17.28 -6.67
N LEU A 77 2.79 -17.99 -7.00
CA LEU A 77 2.54 -18.53 -8.32
C LEU A 77 1.23 -17.98 -8.88
N TYR A 78 1.21 -17.71 -10.19
CA TYR A 78 -0.03 -17.53 -10.94
C TYR A 78 -0.37 -18.83 -11.65
N ILE A 79 -1.46 -19.48 -11.23
CA ILE A 79 -1.88 -20.77 -11.75
C ILE A 79 -3.07 -20.59 -12.69
N LYS A 80 -2.97 -21.15 -13.89
CA LYS A 80 -4.10 -21.36 -14.78
C LYS A 80 -4.54 -22.81 -14.66
N PHE A 81 -5.75 -23.00 -14.15
CA PHE A 81 -6.39 -24.31 -14.08
C PHE A 81 -7.19 -24.56 -15.36
N ASN A 82 -6.92 -25.68 -16.02
CA ASN A 82 -7.63 -26.14 -17.20
C ASN A 82 -7.90 -27.65 -17.06
N PRO A 83 -8.84 -28.05 -16.19
CA PRO A 83 -8.98 -29.44 -15.77
C PRO A 83 -9.36 -30.40 -16.91
N GLY A 84 -10.02 -29.90 -17.96
CA GLY A 84 -10.59 -30.76 -18.99
C GLY A 84 -11.45 -31.88 -18.40
N TRP A 85 -11.55 -33.00 -19.12
CA TRP A 85 -12.14 -34.24 -18.62
C TRP A 85 -11.11 -35.13 -17.88
N SER A 86 -9.84 -34.73 -17.87
CA SER A 86 -8.70 -35.48 -17.35
C SER A 86 -8.26 -35.07 -15.95
N ALA A 87 -8.92 -34.08 -15.33
CA ALA A 87 -8.76 -33.80 -13.91
C ALA A 87 -9.47 -34.89 -13.09
N ASP A 88 -8.78 -35.99 -12.87
CA ASP A 88 -9.24 -37.14 -12.10
C ASP A 88 -9.13 -36.94 -10.57
N GLY A 89 -8.51 -35.83 -10.14
CA GLY A 89 -8.33 -35.49 -8.73
C GLY A 89 -7.39 -36.43 -7.97
N ILE A 90 -6.64 -37.28 -8.68
CA ILE A 90 -5.75 -38.29 -8.08
C ILE A 90 -4.42 -37.64 -7.65
N GLU A 91 -3.98 -36.62 -8.38
CA GLU A 91 -2.83 -35.81 -8.03
C GLU A 91 -3.30 -34.49 -7.37
N ALA A 92 -3.22 -34.41 -6.06
CA ALA A 92 -3.26 -33.15 -5.33
C ALA A 92 -1.85 -32.83 -4.83
N HIS A 93 -1.28 -31.71 -5.28
CA HIS A 93 -0.01 -31.22 -4.76
C HIS A 93 -0.26 -29.86 -4.09
N TYR A 94 0.08 -29.79 -2.81
CA TYR A 94 0.05 -28.60 -1.96
C TYR A 94 1.49 -28.12 -1.77
#